data_AF-A0A4R6VRP5-F1
#
_entry.id   AF-A0A4R6VRP5-F1
#
_cell.length_a   1.000
_cell.length_b   1.000
_cell.length_c   1.000
_cell.angle_alpha   90.00
_cell.angle_beta   90.00
_cell.angle_gamma   90.00
#
_symmetry.space_group_name_H-M   'P 1'
#
loop_
_entity.id
_entity.type
_entity.pdbx_description
1 polymer ?
#
loop_
_entity_poly.entity_id
_entity_poly.type
_entity_poly.pdbx_seq_one_letter_code
_entity_poly.pdbx_strand_id
1 'polypeptide(L)'
;MTDPFAVDLSPKDEKKKPEKDELGPLAFEVDQAINVSTEIDPEADLAIAPKRSFWPRLFWGSLSLLVSLGISLTLERLVRDLFNAYPALGYVGLGLVALMVLALLGLIIREFLGLRRLKTLAKLKHEASAAHTGKNLPEAQKAVQQLRAIYEGNPAMARQLAEFDRHAKDILDGDQLLEFAERTLLVPLDEKAKAIIANSAQRISLVTAVSPRAFFDIMFVLYEAARLTRRIAQLYGARPSFFGFIEMSKSVMAHLALTGGIALGDSVVQQLLGHGLAARLSAKLGEGVINGLMTVRVGIAAIAVIRPLPYMLKKGPAVSDFLPALTKLAKDQDQTKGQ
;
A
#
# COMPACT_ATOMS: atom_id res chain seq x y z
N MET A 1 19.12 65.04 82.99
CA MET A 1 19.79 66.06 82.15
C MET A 1 20.97 65.39 81.46
N THR A 2 21.46 65.97 80.36
CA THR A 2 22.65 65.59 79.56
C THR A 2 22.69 64.17 78.96
N ASP A 3 22.48 64.14 77.64
CA ASP A 3 23.15 63.31 76.62
C ASP A 3 24.70 63.20 76.80
N PRO A 4 25.47 62.30 76.10
CA PRO A 4 25.28 61.96 74.67
C PRO A 4 25.64 60.53 74.16
N PHE A 5 25.30 60.30 72.88
CA PHE A 5 25.95 59.44 71.86
C PHE A 5 27.02 58.40 72.29
N ALA A 6 26.75 57.11 72.04
CA ALA A 6 27.80 56.10 71.80
C ALA A 6 27.33 54.91 70.91
N VAL A 7 27.86 54.88 69.68
CA VAL A 7 28.21 53.71 68.82
C VAL A 7 27.28 52.47 68.78
N ASP A 8 26.67 52.24 67.62
CA ASP A 8 26.23 50.90 67.17
C ASP A 8 27.41 50.09 66.59
N LEU A 9 27.64 48.88 67.12
CA LEU A 9 28.36 47.78 66.48
C LEU A 9 27.92 46.43 67.07
N SER A 10 26.93 45.75 66.46
CA SER A 10 26.54 44.38 66.84
C SER A 10 26.40 43.44 65.63
N PRO A 11 27.34 42.48 65.43
CA PRO A 11 27.27 41.51 64.33
C PRO A 11 26.69 40.15 64.77
N LYS A 12 25.71 39.62 64.02
CA LYS A 12 25.48 38.16 63.90
C LYS A 12 24.56 37.72 62.74
N ASP A 13 25.21 37.22 61.69
CA ASP A 13 24.91 35.95 61.01
C ASP A 13 23.51 35.67 60.42
N GLU A 14 23.07 36.43 59.41
CA GLU A 14 22.21 35.87 58.36
C GLU A 14 23.07 35.19 57.26
N LYS A 15 22.79 33.91 56.95
CA LYS A 15 23.55 33.14 55.95
C LYS A 15 22.88 33.14 54.57
N LYS A 16 23.66 33.44 53.53
CA LYS A 16 23.23 33.55 52.13
C LYS A 16 23.16 32.20 51.39
N LYS A 17 22.34 32.16 50.34
CA LYS A 17 22.47 31.29 49.14
C LYS A 17 23.77 31.62 48.35
N PRO A 18 24.20 30.84 47.31
CA PRO A 18 23.52 29.74 46.60
C PRO A 18 24.28 28.39 46.82
N GLU A 19 24.50 27.40 45.93
CA GLU A 19 24.28 27.20 44.47
C GLU A 19 24.38 25.70 44.08
N LYS A 20 23.78 25.32 42.93
CA LYS A 20 23.97 24.06 42.15
C LYS A 20 23.61 22.70 42.82
N ASP A 21 23.54 21.57 42.10
CA ASP A 21 23.02 21.24 40.75
C ASP A 21 23.15 19.72 40.52
N GLU A 22 22.07 18.94 40.67
CA GLU A 22 22.03 17.53 40.25
C GLU A 22 20.64 17.16 39.68
N LEU A 23 20.61 16.64 38.45
CA LEU A 23 19.39 16.17 37.79
C LEU A 23 19.12 14.69 38.12
N GLY A 24 18.05 14.41 38.86
CA GLY A 24 17.39 13.11 38.87
C GLY A 24 16.34 13.02 37.74
N PRO A 25 16.18 11.87 37.05
CA PRO A 25 15.24 11.75 35.95
C PRO A 25 13.79 11.72 36.46
N LEU A 26 13.02 12.77 36.15
CA LEU A 26 11.56 12.74 36.32
C LEU A 26 10.96 11.74 35.32
N ALA A 27 10.30 10.71 35.84
CA ALA A 27 9.53 9.78 35.02
C ALA A 27 8.29 10.50 34.47
N PHE A 28 8.21 10.62 33.14
CA PHE A 28 6.99 11.08 32.48
C PHE A 28 6.02 9.91 32.37
N GLU A 29 4.92 9.97 33.12
CA GLU A 29 3.80 9.04 32.99
C GLU A 29 3.14 9.20 31.62
N VAL A 30 3.26 8.18 30.77
CA VAL A 30 2.63 8.17 29.45
C VAL A 30 1.20 7.64 29.58
N ASP A 31 0.32 8.43 30.21
CA ASP A 31 -1.11 8.15 30.25
C ASP A 31 -1.93 9.26 29.56
N GLN A 32 -1.79 9.30 28.23
CA GLN A 32 -2.76 9.92 27.35
C GLN A 32 -2.68 9.30 25.96
N ALA A 33 -3.38 8.18 25.79
CA ALA A 33 -3.60 7.59 24.48
C ALA A 33 -4.54 8.51 23.66
N ILE A 34 -3.96 9.44 22.88
CA ILE A 34 -4.71 10.37 22.04
C ILE A 34 -5.48 9.56 20.98
N ASN A 35 -6.75 9.32 21.27
CA ASN A 35 -7.65 8.55 20.43
C ASN A 35 -8.15 9.45 19.29
N VAL A 36 -7.31 9.65 18.26
CA VAL A 36 -7.63 10.46 17.08
C VAL A 36 -8.68 9.75 16.21
N SER A 37 -9.92 9.81 16.65
CA SER A 37 -11.10 9.63 15.80
C SER A 37 -11.21 10.84 14.89
N THR A 38 -10.62 10.78 13.70
CA THR A 38 -10.77 11.84 12.70
C THR A 38 -12.19 11.83 12.15
N GLU A 39 -13.05 12.71 12.67
CA GLU A 39 -14.27 13.10 11.95
C GLU A 39 -13.85 13.73 10.62
N ILE A 40 -14.43 13.24 9.52
CA ILE A 40 -14.07 13.67 8.17
C ILE A 40 -15.00 14.84 7.79
N ASP A 41 -14.49 16.06 7.94
CA ASP A 41 -15.09 17.26 7.36
C ASP A 41 -15.09 17.14 5.82
N PRO A 42 -16.27 17.13 5.16
CA PRO A 42 -16.36 16.93 3.72
C PRO A 42 -15.92 18.14 2.88
N GLU A 43 -15.72 19.34 3.46
CA GLU A 43 -15.31 20.53 2.70
C GLU A 43 -13.78 20.76 2.67
N ALA A 44 -13.01 19.94 3.39
CA ALA A 44 -11.54 20.03 3.40
C ALA A 44 -10.85 19.53 2.10
N ASP A 45 -11.57 18.97 1.13
CA ASP A 45 -11.00 18.28 -0.05
C ASP A 45 -10.57 19.23 -1.21
N LEU A 46 -9.92 20.34 -0.87
CA LEU A 46 -9.12 21.14 -1.82
C LEU A 46 -7.66 20.67 -1.84
N ALA A 47 -7.46 19.36 -1.88
CA ALA A 47 -6.15 18.74 -2.07
C ALA A 47 -5.50 19.28 -3.36
N ILE A 48 -4.27 19.79 -3.25
CA ILE A 48 -3.58 20.50 -4.34
C ILE A 48 -3.37 19.57 -5.54
N ALA A 49 -4.25 19.68 -6.54
CA ALA A 49 -4.15 18.91 -7.77
C ALA A 49 -2.81 19.22 -8.46
N PRO A 50 -1.90 18.24 -8.63
CA PRO A 50 -0.57 18.51 -9.15
C PRO A 50 -0.67 19.03 -10.59
N LYS A 51 -0.19 20.27 -10.81
CA LYS A 51 -0.30 20.98 -12.09
C LYS A 51 0.21 20.09 -13.22
N ARG A 52 -0.72 19.61 -14.05
CA ARG A 52 -0.49 18.60 -15.10
C ARG A 52 0.40 19.17 -16.22
N SER A 53 1.71 19.14 -15.99
CA SER A 53 2.71 19.76 -16.86
C SER A 53 2.54 19.36 -18.33
N PHE A 54 2.53 20.37 -19.20
CA PHE A 54 2.36 20.22 -20.64
C PHE A 54 3.60 19.58 -21.29
N TRP A 55 4.79 19.99 -20.89
CA TRP A 55 6.08 19.55 -21.45
C TRP A 55 6.26 18.03 -21.55
N PRO A 56 6.07 17.22 -20.48
CA PRO A 56 6.19 15.76 -20.62
C PRO A 56 5.10 15.17 -21.54
N ARG A 57 3.90 15.75 -21.61
CA ARG A 57 2.85 15.29 -22.54
C ARG A 57 3.24 15.55 -23.99
N LEU A 58 3.78 16.74 -24.28
CA LEU A 58 4.26 17.08 -25.62
C LEU A 58 5.43 16.19 -26.02
N PHE A 59 6.42 15.99 -25.13
CA PHE A 59 7.57 15.12 -25.37
C PHE A 59 7.18 13.66 -25.61
N TRP A 60 6.36 13.06 -24.73
CA TRP A 60 5.92 11.67 -24.93
C TRP A 60 4.99 11.53 -26.15
N GLY A 61 4.23 12.56 -26.50
CA GLY A 61 3.41 12.61 -27.71
C GLY A 61 4.25 12.65 -28.99
N SER A 62 5.22 13.56 -29.08
CA SER A 62 6.10 13.69 -30.25
C SER A 62 7.04 12.49 -30.40
N LEU A 63 7.56 11.96 -29.29
CA LEU A 63 8.36 10.72 -29.29
C LEU A 63 7.55 9.51 -29.76
N SER A 64 6.30 9.36 -29.28
CA SER A 64 5.40 8.29 -29.74
C SER A 64 5.07 8.40 -31.23
N LEU A 65 4.84 9.62 -31.73
CA LEU A 65 4.60 9.87 -33.16
C LEU A 65 5.84 9.57 -34.01
N LEU A 66 7.03 9.99 -33.58
CA LEU A 66 8.30 9.72 -34.26
C LEU A 66 8.60 8.22 -34.35
N VAL A 67 8.41 7.49 -33.25
CA VAL A 67 8.57 6.03 -33.18
C VAL A 67 7.54 5.33 -34.06
N SER A 68 6.27 5.77 -34.04
CA SER A 68 5.20 5.23 -34.90
C SER A 68 5.52 5.40 -36.39
N LEU A 69 6.00 6.59 -36.80
CA LEU A 69 6.43 6.86 -38.18
C LEU A 69 7.64 5.98 -38.58
N GLY A 70 8.64 5.85 -37.72
CA GLY A 70 9.80 4.98 -37.95
C GLY A 70 9.42 3.50 -38.14
N ILE A 71 8.53 2.98 -37.28
CA ILE A 71 8.00 1.62 -37.39
C ILE A 71 7.16 1.46 -38.67
N SER A 72 6.27 2.41 -38.99
CA SER A 72 5.45 2.37 -40.20
C SER A 72 6.31 2.31 -41.47
N LEU A 73 7.29 3.21 -41.58
CA LEU A 73 8.21 3.28 -42.73
C LEU A 73 9.11 2.04 -42.86
N THR A 74 9.53 1.43 -41.74
CA THR A 74 10.36 0.21 -41.79
C THR A 74 9.54 -1.04 -42.14
N LEU A 75 8.30 -1.15 -41.66
CA LEU A 75 7.39 -2.23 -42.06
C LEU A 75 6.97 -2.12 -43.52
N GLU A 76 6.69 -0.90 -44.00
CA GLU A 76 6.36 -0.66 -45.42
C GLU A 76 7.52 -1.06 -46.34
N ARG A 77 8.74 -0.64 -46.01
CA ARG A 77 9.97 -1.04 -46.74
C ARG A 77 10.16 -2.55 -46.70
N LEU A 78 10.09 -3.18 -45.53
CA LEU A 78 10.23 -4.64 -45.39
C LEU A 78 9.26 -5.40 -46.31
N VAL A 79 7.97 -5.04 -46.34
CA VAL A 79 6.99 -5.70 -47.22
C VAL A 79 7.30 -5.43 -48.70
N ARG A 80 7.65 -4.18 -49.05
CA ARG A 80 8.03 -3.77 -50.42
C ARG A 80 9.27 -4.53 -50.92
N ASP A 81 10.29 -4.67 -50.10
CA ASP A 81 11.54 -5.35 -50.41
C ASP A 81 11.33 -6.87 -50.55
N LEU A 82 10.45 -7.47 -49.73
CA LEU A 82 10.02 -8.86 -49.89
C LEU A 82 9.27 -9.08 -51.22
N PHE A 83 8.37 -8.17 -51.63
CA PHE A 83 7.72 -8.22 -52.95
C PHE A 83 8.71 -8.06 -54.11
N ASN A 84 9.69 -7.16 -53.99
CA ASN A 84 10.74 -6.94 -54.99
C ASN A 84 11.65 -8.17 -55.15
N ALA A 85 11.91 -8.92 -54.07
CA ALA A 85 12.70 -10.13 -54.12
C ALA A 85 11.92 -11.33 -54.71
N TYR A 86 10.74 -11.63 -54.15
CA TYR A 86 9.87 -12.72 -54.63
C TYR A 86 8.40 -12.42 -54.26
N PRO A 87 7.45 -12.37 -55.22
CA PRO A 87 6.04 -12.06 -54.92
C PRO A 87 5.40 -12.93 -53.84
N ALA A 88 5.74 -14.22 -53.77
CA ALA A 88 5.28 -15.14 -52.73
C ALA A 88 5.74 -14.74 -51.31
N LEU A 89 6.98 -14.25 -51.15
CA LEU A 89 7.48 -13.74 -49.88
C LEU A 89 6.77 -12.44 -49.49
N GLY A 90 6.46 -11.57 -50.46
CA GLY A 90 5.66 -10.37 -50.24
C GLY A 90 4.32 -10.65 -49.56
N TYR A 91 3.56 -11.65 -50.05
CA TYR A 91 2.30 -12.06 -49.42
C TYR A 91 2.48 -12.63 -48.01
N VAL A 92 3.55 -13.40 -47.75
CA VAL A 92 3.87 -13.91 -46.40
C VAL A 92 4.22 -12.75 -45.46
N GLY A 93 5.05 -11.80 -45.89
CA GLY A 93 5.39 -10.60 -45.12
C GLY A 93 4.16 -9.76 -44.78
N LEU A 94 3.30 -9.50 -45.77
CA LEU A 94 2.03 -8.79 -45.58
C LEU A 94 1.13 -9.51 -44.57
N GLY A 95 1.01 -10.84 -44.67
CA GLY A 95 0.23 -11.67 -43.73
C GLY A 95 0.77 -11.61 -42.31
N LEU A 96 2.09 -11.64 -42.12
CA LEU A 96 2.73 -11.51 -40.81
C LEU A 96 2.51 -10.12 -40.20
N VAL A 97 2.60 -9.05 -40.99
CA VAL A 97 2.31 -7.67 -40.54
C VAL A 97 0.82 -7.53 -40.14
N ALA A 98 -0.10 -8.06 -40.95
CA ALA A 98 -1.52 -8.07 -40.62
C ALA A 98 -1.82 -8.84 -39.31
N LEU A 99 -1.22 -10.02 -39.13
CA LEU A 99 -1.35 -10.83 -37.92
C LEU A 99 -0.79 -10.10 -36.69
N MET A 100 0.36 -9.43 -36.83
CA MET A 100 0.95 -8.61 -35.77
C MET A 100 0.02 -7.46 -35.34
N VAL A 101 -0.59 -6.76 -36.30
CA VAL A 101 -1.56 -5.67 -36.03
C VAL A 101 -2.81 -6.21 -35.33
N LEU A 102 -3.35 -7.35 -35.78
CA LEU A 102 -4.49 -8.00 -35.12
C LEU A 102 -4.16 -8.46 -33.69
N ALA A 103 -2.97 -9.01 -33.45
CA ALA A 103 -2.51 -9.40 -32.12
C ALA A 103 -2.33 -8.18 -31.19
N LEU A 104 -1.81 -7.06 -31.70
CA LEU A 104 -1.68 -5.80 -30.97
C LEU A 104 -3.05 -5.21 -30.61
N LEU A 105 -4.00 -5.20 -31.54
CA LEU A 105 -5.39 -4.77 -31.28
C LEU A 105 -6.06 -5.65 -30.21
N GLY A 106 -5.90 -6.97 -30.29
CA GLY A 106 -6.40 -7.90 -29.27
C GLY A 106 -5.80 -7.64 -27.88
N LEU A 107 -4.50 -7.31 -27.82
CA LEU A 107 -3.83 -6.93 -26.57
C LEU A 107 -4.38 -5.61 -26.00
N ILE A 108 -4.59 -4.59 -26.84
CA ILE A 108 -5.16 -3.29 -26.44
C ILE A 108 -6.60 -3.44 -25.93
N ILE A 109 -7.43 -4.25 -26.60
CA ILE A 109 -8.81 -4.52 -26.16
C ILE A 109 -8.81 -5.23 -24.80
N ARG A 110 -7.96 -6.25 -24.62
CA ARG A 110 -7.78 -6.97 -23.34
C ARG A 110 -7.28 -6.05 -22.21
N GLU A 111 -6.42 -5.08 -22.54
CA GLU A 111 -5.92 -4.07 -21.62
C GLU A 111 -7.04 -3.12 -21.17
N PHE A 112 -7.81 -2.57 -22.11
CA PHE A 112 -8.93 -1.67 -21.82
C PHE A 112 -10.03 -2.32 -20.96
N LEU A 113 -10.34 -3.59 -21.21
CA LEU A 113 -11.27 -4.37 -20.37
C LEU A 113 -10.77 -4.50 -18.91
N GLY A 114 -9.45 -4.68 -18.71
CA GLY A 114 -8.84 -4.70 -17.37
C GLY A 114 -8.92 -3.34 -16.66
N LEU A 115 -8.68 -2.23 -17.37
CA LEU A 115 -8.81 -0.87 -16.85
C LEU A 115 -10.24 -0.57 -16.38
N ARG A 116 -11.27 -0.99 -17.11
CA ARG A 116 -12.67 -0.83 -16.69
C ARG A 116 -12.95 -1.54 -15.36
N ARG A 117 -12.48 -2.78 -15.19
CA ARG A 117 -12.70 -3.57 -13.95
C ARG A 117 -12.05 -2.94 -12.70
N LEU A 118 -10.89 -2.29 -12.84
CA LEU A 118 -10.29 -1.54 -11.72
C LEU A 118 -11.14 -0.33 -11.32
N LYS A 119 -11.69 0.39 -12.31
CA LYS A 119 -12.56 1.56 -12.08
C LYS A 119 -13.92 1.17 -11.50
N THR A 120 -14.43 -0.03 -11.82
CA THR A 120 -15.60 -0.61 -11.13
C THR A 120 -15.33 -0.82 -9.64
N LEU A 121 -14.18 -1.35 -9.22
CA LEU A 121 -13.85 -1.53 -7.79
C LEU A 121 -13.74 -0.19 -7.06
N ALA A 122 -13.07 0.80 -7.65
CA ALA A 122 -12.97 2.14 -7.06
C ALA A 122 -14.35 2.81 -6.91
N LYS A 123 -15.22 2.69 -7.92
CA LYS A 123 -16.60 3.20 -7.87
C LYS A 123 -17.42 2.47 -6.81
N LEU A 124 -17.31 1.14 -6.72
CA LEU A 124 -17.98 0.35 -5.68
C LEU A 124 -17.57 0.77 -4.28
N LYS A 125 -16.27 0.96 -4.01
CA LYS A 125 -15.80 1.40 -2.69
C LYS A 125 -16.39 2.76 -2.31
N HIS A 126 -16.52 3.68 -3.26
CA HIS A 126 -17.13 5.00 -3.04
C HIS A 126 -18.65 4.90 -2.84
N GLU A 127 -19.38 4.15 -3.68
CA GLU A 127 -20.82 3.91 -3.50
C GLU A 127 -21.14 3.24 -2.16
N ALA A 128 -20.33 2.26 -1.73
CA ALA A 128 -20.50 1.59 -0.44
C ALA A 128 -20.19 2.51 0.75
N SER A 129 -19.19 3.40 0.62
CA SER A 129 -18.89 4.40 1.66
C SER A 129 -20.03 5.41 1.81
N ALA A 130 -20.58 5.90 0.69
CA ALA A 130 -21.72 6.82 0.70
C ALA A 130 -22.98 6.15 1.28
N ALA A 131 -23.25 4.90 0.90
CA ALA A 131 -24.39 4.12 1.40
C ALA A 131 -24.38 3.96 2.94
N HIS A 132 -23.20 3.79 3.55
CA HIS A 132 -23.04 3.72 5.00
C HIS A 132 -23.28 5.09 5.67
N THR A 133 -22.64 6.16 5.18
CA THR A 133 -22.82 7.51 5.73
C THR A 133 -24.28 7.99 5.62
N GLY A 134 -24.98 7.62 4.54
CA GLY A 134 -26.40 7.91 4.35
C GLY A 134 -27.38 6.87 4.94
N LYS A 135 -26.89 5.74 5.47
CA LYS A 135 -27.70 4.59 5.96
C LYS A 135 -28.75 4.08 4.94
N ASN A 136 -28.46 4.20 3.66
CA ASN A 136 -29.41 3.94 2.58
C ASN A 136 -29.45 2.46 2.17
N LEU A 137 -30.48 1.73 2.64
CA LEU A 137 -30.69 0.31 2.29
C LEU A 137 -30.63 0.02 0.77
N PRO A 138 -31.25 0.80 -0.15
CA PRO A 138 -31.19 0.52 -1.58
C PRO A 138 -29.77 0.66 -2.16
N GLU A 139 -28.97 1.57 -1.61
CA GLU A 139 -27.58 1.80 -2.04
C GLU A 139 -26.66 0.71 -1.50
N ALA A 140 -26.86 0.29 -0.24
CA ALA A 140 -26.19 -0.86 0.36
C ALA A 140 -26.48 -2.16 -0.43
N GLN A 141 -27.74 -2.42 -0.78
CA GLN A 141 -28.13 -3.56 -1.62
C GLN A 141 -27.45 -3.51 -3.00
N LYS A 142 -27.43 -2.34 -3.65
CA LYS A 142 -26.77 -2.12 -4.95
C LYS A 142 -25.24 -2.30 -4.88
N ALA A 143 -24.60 -1.89 -3.78
CA ALA A 143 -23.18 -2.13 -3.54
C ALA A 143 -22.90 -3.62 -3.33
N VAL A 144 -23.70 -4.30 -2.50
CA VAL A 144 -23.61 -5.75 -2.26
C VAL A 144 -23.78 -6.57 -3.54
N GLN A 145 -24.74 -6.23 -4.41
CA GLN A 145 -24.93 -6.92 -5.69
C GLN A 145 -23.71 -6.75 -6.62
N GLN A 146 -23.11 -5.56 -6.67
CA GLN A 146 -21.86 -5.34 -7.41
C GLN A 146 -20.68 -6.12 -6.81
N LEU A 147 -20.58 -6.22 -5.49
CA LEU A 147 -19.57 -7.02 -4.78
C LEU A 147 -19.72 -8.51 -5.10
N ARG A 148 -20.96 -9.03 -5.11
CA ARG A 148 -21.28 -10.40 -5.50
C ARG A 148 -20.81 -10.69 -6.94
N ALA A 149 -21.17 -9.84 -7.90
CA ALA A 149 -20.80 -9.97 -9.31
C ALA A 149 -19.29 -9.95 -9.57
N ILE A 150 -18.49 -9.30 -8.71
CA ILE A 150 -17.01 -9.34 -8.79
C ILE A 150 -16.47 -10.75 -8.48
N TYR A 151 -17.12 -11.48 -7.57
CA TYR A 151 -16.68 -12.78 -7.03
C TYR A 151 -17.39 -14.00 -7.59
N GLU A 152 -18.55 -13.88 -8.23
CA GLU A 152 -19.29 -15.00 -8.87
C GLU A 152 -18.39 -15.86 -9.78
N GLY A 153 -17.49 -15.23 -10.55
CA GLY A 153 -16.51 -15.91 -11.39
C GLY A 153 -15.27 -16.46 -10.66
N ASN A 154 -15.33 -16.69 -9.35
CA ASN A 154 -14.24 -17.23 -8.53
C ASN A 154 -14.69 -18.47 -7.73
N PRO A 155 -14.30 -19.70 -8.15
CA PRO A 155 -14.72 -20.92 -7.46
C PRO A 155 -14.25 -21.00 -5.99
N ALA A 156 -13.15 -20.32 -5.64
CA ALA A 156 -12.65 -20.25 -4.25
C ALA A 156 -13.48 -19.33 -3.32
N MET A 157 -14.52 -18.68 -3.85
CA MET A 157 -15.51 -17.89 -3.10
C MET A 157 -16.93 -18.47 -3.17
N ALA A 158 -17.16 -19.54 -3.96
CA ALA A 158 -18.51 -20.06 -4.21
C ALA A 158 -19.25 -20.50 -2.93
N ARG A 159 -18.53 -21.04 -1.94
CA ARG A 159 -19.10 -21.40 -0.63
C ARG A 159 -19.53 -20.15 0.15
N GLN A 160 -18.64 -19.16 0.25
CA GLN A 160 -18.89 -17.92 1.00
C GLN A 160 -20.02 -17.09 0.36
N LEU A 161 -20.12 -17.10 -0.97
CA LEU A 161 -21.26 -16.52 -1.69
C LEU A 161 -22.56 -17.26 -1.38
N ALA A 162 -22.56 -18.60 -1.35
CA ALA A 162 -23.75 -19.38 -0.99
C ALA A 162 -24.14 -19.25 0.49
N GLU A 163 -23.19 -19.04 1.41
CA GLU A 163 -23.44 -18.75 2.82
C GLU A 163 -23.98 -17.31 3.02
N PHE A 164 -23.54 -16.36 2.19
CA PHE A 164 -24.04 -14.99 2.14
C PHE A 164 -25.46 -14.90 1.57
N ASP A 165 -25.70 -15.47 0.38
CA ASP A 165 -26.99 -15.44 -0.36
C ASP A 165 -28.17 -16.02 0.45
N ARG A 166 -27.88 -16.90 1.42
CA ARG A 166 -28.88 -17.50 2.32
C ARG A 166 -29.47 -16.51 3.33
N HIS A 167 -28.67 -15.58 3.84
CA HIS A 167 -29.05 -14.72 4.97
C HIS A 167 -29.13 -13.24 4.60
N ALA A 168 -28.49 -12.81 3.51
CA ALA A 168 -28.46 -11.41 3.07
C ALA A 168 -29.85 -10.84 2.68
N LYS A 169 -30.87 -11.69 2.53
CA LYS A 169 -32.26 -11.29 2.26
C LYS A 169 -33.04 -10.94 3.53
N ASP A 170 -32.61 -11.46 4.68
CA ASP A 170 -33.30 -11.28 5.96
C ASP A 170 -32.85 -9.99 6.67
N ILE A 171 -31.83 -9.31 6.13
CA ILE A 171 -31.25 -8.10 6.67
C ILE A 171 -31.94 -6.87 6.05
N LEU A 172 -32.72 -6.16 6.87
CA LEU A 172 -33.50 -4.99 6.47
C LEU A 172 -32.78 -3.64 6.71
N ASP A 173 -31.54 -3.68 7.21
CA ASP A 173 -30.71 -2.51 7.51
C ASP A 173 -29.49 -2.47 6.57
N GLY A 174 -29.24 -1.32 5.95
CA GLY A 174 -28.15 -1.13 5.00
C GLY A 174 -26.76 -1.29 5.62
N ASP A 175 -26.58 -0.87 6.87
CA ASP A 175 -25.29 -0.98 7.57
C ASP A 175 -24.99 -2.43 7.92
N GLN A 176 -25.97 -3.11 8.53
CA GLN A 176 -25.86 -4.53 8.88
C GLN A 176 -25.64 -5.41 7.64
N LEU A 177 -26.21 -5.02 6.48
CA LEU A 177 -26.02 -5.72 5.21
C LEU A 177 -24.59 -5.55 4.67
N LEU A 178 -24.01 -4.35 4.80
CA LEU A 178 -22.60 -4.09 4.44
C LEU A 178 -21.62 -4.77 5.41
N GLU A 179 -21.88 -4.73 6.73
CA GLU A 179 -21.09 -5.47 7.73
C GLU A 179 -21.16 -6.98 7.51
N PHE A 180 -22.33 -7.53 7.18
CA PHE A 180 -22.49 -8.95 6.89
C PHE A 180 -21.74 -9.36 5.61
N ALA A 181 -21.72 -8.50 4.59
CA ALA A 181 -20.93 -8.70 3.38
C ALA A 181 -19.42 -8.65 3.67
N GLU A 182 -18.95 -7.69 4.47
CA GLU A 182 -17.57 -7.61 4.94
C GLU A 182 -17.18 -8.88 5.72
N ARG A 183 -17.98 -9.26 6.73
CA ARG A 183 -17.72 -10.42 7.60
C ARG A 183 -17.62 -11.73 6.83
N THR A 184 -18.52 -11.94 5.87
CA THR A 184 -18.69 -13.21 5.17
C THR A 184 -17.78 -13.33 3.94
N LEU A 185 -17.59 -12.24 3.18
CA LEU A 185 -16.87 -12.26 1.91
C LEU A 185 -15.45 -11.70 2.02
N LEU A 186 -15.21 -10.65 2.81
CA LEU A 186 -13.91 -9.97 2.83
C LEU A 186 -12.97 -10.45 3.93
N VAL A 187 -13.43 -10.73 5.15
CA VAL A 187 -12.54 -11.22 6.23
C VAL A 187 -11.74 -12.48 5.83
N PRO A 188 -12.31 -13.49 5.12
CA PRO A 188 -11.54 -14.64 4.62
C PRO A 188 -10.56 -14.33 3.48
N LEU A 189 -10.63 -13.13 2.88
CA LEU A 189 -9.66 -12.60 1.93
C LEU A 189 -8.61 -11.73 2.63
N ASP A 190 -8.99 -10.90 3.60
CA ASP A 190 -8.09 -10.05 4.38
C ASP A 190 -6.99 -10.88 5.09
N GLU A 191 -7.35 -12.03 5.69
CA GLU A 191 -6.36 -12.93 6.31
C GLU A 191 -5.41 -13.58 5.27
N LYS A 192 -5.91 -13.89 4.06
CA LYS A 192 -5.05 -14.35 2.95
C LYS A 192 -4.14 -13.22 2.45
N ALA A 193 -4.60 -11.97 2.47
CA ALA A 193 -3.80 -10.80 2.10
C ALA A 193 -2.65 -10.60 3.11
N LYS A 194 -2.94 -10.67 4.42
CA LYS A 194 -1.91 -10.66 5.47
C LYS A 194 -0.87 -11.76 5.25
N ALA A 195 -1.30 -13.00 4.99
CA ALA A 195 -0.38 -14.11 4.73
C ALA A 195 0.53 -13.86 3.51
N ILE A 196 0.00 -13.29 2.42
CA ILE A 196 0.79 -12.94 1.23
C ILE A 196 1.79 -11.82 1.53
N ILE A 197 1.38 -10.77 2.27
CA ILE A 197 2.25 -9.67 2.68
C ILE A 197 3.39 -10.17 3.57
N ALA A 198 3.08 -10.96 4.60
CA ALA A 198 4.08 -11.55 5.49
C ALA A 198 5.12 -12.38 4.72
N ASN A 199 4.67 -13.25 3.80
CA ASN A 199 5.55 -14.06 2.96
C ASN A 199 6.46 -13.22 2.04
N SER A 200 5.96 -12.12 1.47
CA SER A 200 6.77 -11.24 0.61
C SER A 200 7.74 -10.38 1.41
N ALA A 201 7.32 -9.88 2.59
CA ALA A 201 8.17 -9.14 3.52
C ALA A 201 9.31 -10.01 4.08
N GLN A 202 9.02 -11.28 4.43
CA GLN A 202 10.04 -12.28 4.81
C GLN A 202 11.05 -12.54 3.68
N ARG A 203 10.58 -12.66 2.42
CA ARG A 203 11.46 -12.86 1.25
C ARG A 203 12.40 -11.68 1.02
N ILE A 204 11.89 -10.45 1.11
CA ILE A 204 12.71 -9.23 1.01
C ILE A 204 13.70 -9.15 2.18
N SER A 205 13.23 -9.37 3.42
CA SER A 205 14.09 -9.36 4.61
C SER A 205 15.24 -10.36 4.52
N LEU A 206 15.00 -11.56 3.96
CA LEU A 206 16.04 -12.57 3.74
C LEU A 206 17.01 -12.15 2.63
N VAL A 207 16.51 -11.64 1.50
CA VAL A 207 17.38 -11.24 0.38
C VAL A 207 18.26 -10.05 0.75
N THR A 208 17.75 -9.02 1.43
CA THR A 208 18.55 -7.90 1.92
C THR A 208 19.64 -8.37 2.89
N ALA A 209 19.29 -9.18 3.90
CA ALA A 209 20.25 -9.64 4.93
C ALA A 209 21.39 -10.53 4.37
N VAL A 210 21.18 -11.16 3.21
CA VAL A 210 22.13 -12.08 2.54
C VAL A 210 22.83 -11.42 1.33
N SER A 211 22.28 -10.35 0.74
CA SER A 211 22.79 -9.78 -0.50
C SER A 211 24.21 -9.18 -0.35
N PRO A 212 25.18 -9.58 -1.20
CA PRO A 212 26.49 -8.94 -1.28
C PRO A 212 26.53 -7.74 -2.24
N ARG A 213 25.42 -7.39 -2.91
CA ARG A 213 25.39 -6.34 -3.95
C ARG A 213 24.08 -5.55 -3.92
N ALA A 214 24.14 -4.29 -3.48
CA ALA A 214 22.99 -3.39 -3.32
C ALA A 214 22.09 -3.26 -4.57
N PHE A 215 22.68 -3.27 -5.78
CA PHE A 215 21.89 -3.22 -7.03
C PHE A 215 20.89 -4.38 -7.17
N PHE A 216 21.31 -5.61 -6.84
CA PHE A 216 20.45 -6.78 -6.95
C PHE A 216 19.37 -6.82 -5.86
N ASP A 217 19.66 -6.28 -4.67
CA ASP A 217 18.65 -6.11 -3.62
C ASP A 217 17.55 -5.14 -4.06
N ILE A 218 17.90 -3.92 -4.51
CA ILE A 218 16.93 -2.92 -4.99
C ILE A 218 16.09 -3.47 -6.15
N MET A 219 16.70 -4.17 -7.11
CA MET A 219 15.96 -4.81 -8.21
C MET A 219 15.01 -5.92 -7.72
N PHE A 220 15.41 -6.73 -6.74
CA PHE A 220 14.56 -7.77 -6.15
C PHE A 220 13.40 -7.16 -5.35
N VAL A 221 13.65 -6.13 -4.54
CA VAL A 221 12.65 -5.39 -3.76
C VAL A 221 11.58 -4.80 -4.69
N LEU A 222 11.99 -4.13 -5.78
CA LEU A 222 11.05 -3.58 -6.77
C LEU A 222 10.23 -4.68 -7.46
N TYR A 223 10.87 -5.79 -7.84
CA TYR A 223 10.18 -6.93 -8.45
C TYR A 223 9.16 -7.58 -7.50
N GLU A 224 9.55 -7.92 -6.27
CA GLU A 224 8.67 -8.59 -5.31
C GLU A 224 7.58 -7.65 -4.79
N ALA A 225 7.83 -6.34 -4.66
CA ALA A 225 6.80 -5.34 -4.34
C ALA A 225 5.76 -5.19 -5.47
N ALA A 226 6.20 -5.19 -6.74
CA ALA A 226 5.29 -5.19 -7.89
C ALA A 226 4.45 -6.47 -7.95
N ARG A 227 5.09 -7.62 -7.72
CA ARG A 227 4.46 -8.95 -7.63
C ARG A 227 3.46 -9.04 -6.47
N LEU A 228 3.80 -8.49 -5.31
CA LEU A 228 2.95 -8.41 -4.11
C LEU A 228 1.68 -7.59 -4.41
N THR A 229 1.84 -6.37 -4.92
CA THR A 229 0.71 -5.50 -5.28
C THR A 229 -0.21 -6.18 -6.31
N ARG A 230 0.36 -6.89 -7.29
CA ARG A 230 -0.41 -7.65 -8.29
C ARG A 230 -1.16 -8.84 -7.70
N ARG A 231 -0.58 -9.54 -6.71
CA ARG A 231 -1.23 -10.65 -5.98
C ARG A 231 -2.38 -10.16 -5.09
N ILE A 232 -2.18 -9.05 -4.38
CA ILE A 232 -3.24 -8.40 -3.57
C ILE A 232 -4.41 -7.99 -4.47
N ALA A 233 -4.13 -7.38 -5.63
CA ALA A 233 -5.14 -7.05 -6.63
C ALA A 233 -5.96 -8.29 -7.06
N GLN A 234 -5.26 -9.36 -7.47
CA GLN A 234 -5.89 -10.61 -7.92
C GLN A 234 -6.75 -11.27 -6.83
N LEU A 235 -6.31 -11.21 -5.57
CA LEU A 235 -7.04 -11.76 -4.41
C LEU A 235 -8.39 -11.06 -4.19
N TYR A 236 -8.43 -9.73 -4.22
CA TYR A 236 -9.67 -8.96 -4.06
C TYR A 236 -10.53 -8.91 -5.35
N GLY A 237 -10.11 -9.55 -6.43
CA GLY A 237 -10.88 -9.65 -7.68
C GLY A 237 -10.57 -8.55 -8.71
N ALA A 238 -9.61 -7.65 -8.45
CA ALA A 238 -9.02 -6.82 -9.49
C ALA A 238 -8.09 -7.68 -10.36
N ARG A 239 -8.26 -7.64 -11.68
CA ARG A 239 -7.34 -8.30 -12.63
C ARG A 239 -6.54 -7.22 -13.38
N PRO A 240 -5.50 -6.63 -12.76
CA PRO A 240 -4.78 -5.51 -13.36
C PRO A 240 -3.94 -5.98 -14.56
N SER A 241 -4.37 -5.51 -15.73
CA SER A 241 -3.57 -5.46 -16.96
C SER A 241 -2.42 -4.43 -16.80
N PHE A 242 -1.55 -4.24 -17.79
CA PHE A 242 -0.27 -3.52 -17.61
C PHE A 242 -0.42 -2.04 -17.22
N PHE A 243 -1.27 -1.28 -17.91
CA PHE A 243 -1.53 0.12 -17.59
C PHE A 243 -2.39 0.25 -16.33
N GLY A 244 -3.32 -0.67 -16.11
CA GLY A 244 -4.09 -0.73 -14.86
C GLY A 244 -3.21 -1.01 -13.63
N PHE A 245 -2.14 -1.79 -13.80
CA PHE A 245 -1.12 -1.96 -12.77
C PHE A 245 -0.35 -0.65 -12.50
N ILE A 246 0.05 0.09 -13.54
CA ILE A 246 0.73 1.38 -13.38
C ILE A 246 -0.18 2.44 -12.71
N GLU A 247 -1.47 2.51 -13.08
CA GLU A 247 -2.45 3.40 -12.44
C GLU A 247 -2.64 3.04 -10.96
N MET A 248 -2.86 1.76 -10.66
CA MET A 248 -2.99 1.22 -9.30
C MET A 248 -1.73 1.46 -8.44
N SER A 249 -0.53 1.18 -8.96
CA SER A 249 0.73 1.41 -8.22
C SER A 249 0.95 2.88 -7.91
N LYS A 250 0.54 3.80 -8.79
CA LYS A 250 0.56 5.24 -8.49
C LYS A 250 -0.39 5.59 -7.36
N SER A 251 -1.60 5.02 -7.32
CA SER A 251 -2.53 5.20 -6.21
C SER A 251 -1.98 4.63 -4.88
N VAL A 252 -1.30 3.49 -4.91
CA VAL A 252 -0.64 2.91 -3.71
C VAL A 252 0.51 3.78 -3.21
N MET A 253 1.36 4.30 -4.11
CA MET A 253 2.43 5.23 -3.74
C MET A 253 1.89 6.57 -3.22
N ALA A 254 0.80 7.09 -3.81
CA ALA A 254 0.14 8.29 -3.34
C ALA A 254 -0.49 8.08 -1.95
N HIS A 255 -1.17 6.95 -1.73
CA HIS A 255 -1.70 6.59 -0.41
C HIS A 255 -0.57 6.48 0.62
N LEU A 256 0.55 5.83 0.30
CA LEU A 256 1.70 5.71 1.20
C LEU A 256 2.33 7.07 1.55
N ALA A 257 2.36 8.01 0.59
CA ALA A 257 2.80 9.38 0.85
C ALA A 257 1.83 10.15 1.76
N LEU A 258 0.52 10.04 1.51
CA LEU A 258 -0.53 10.70 2.30
C LEU A 258 -0.62 10.14 3.73
N THR A 259 -0.56 8.82 3.91
CA THR A 259 -0.64 8.17 5.23
C THR A 259 0.73 8.06 5.92
N GLY A 260 1.55 9.12 5.83
CA GLY A 260 2.75 9.29 6.66
C GLY A 260 3.85 8.24 6.46
N GLY A 261 4.12 7.82 5.21
CA GLY A 261 5.05 6.73 4.89
C GLY A 261 6.46 6.84 5.51
N ILE A 262 6.92 8.07 5.80
CA ILE A 262 8.18 8.37 6.51
C ILE A 262 7.98 8.40 8.04
N ALA A 263 6.94 9.08 8.54
CA ALA A 263 6.76 9.43 9.96
C ALA A 263 6.70 8.21 10.91
N LEU A 264 6.17 7.07 10.45
CA LEU A 264 6.13 5.84 11.24
C LEU A 264 7.50 5.12 11.35
N GLY A 265 8.59 5.69 10.82
CA GLY A 265 9.94 5.13 10.97
C GLY A 265 10.37 5.05 12.44
N ASP A 266 10.39 6.20 13.12
CA ASP A 266 10.86 6.32 14.50
C ASP A 266 10.04 5.49 15.49
N SER A 267 8.71 5.46 15.35
CA SER A 267 7.86 4.74 16.32
C SER A 267 8.10 3.23 16.33
N VAL A 268 8.39 2.60 15.19
CA VAL A 268 8.72 1.17 15.15
C VAL A 268 10.18 0.91 15.53
N VAL A 269 11.11 1.83 15.23
CA VAL A 269 12.49 1.76 15.76
C VAL A 269 12.49 1.85 17.29
N GLN A 270 11.73 2.79 17.87
CA GLN A 270 11.51 2.90 19.31
C GLN A 270 10.88 1.63 19.90
N GLN A 271 9.88 1.03 19.25
CA GLN A 271 9.29 -0.24 19.71
C GLN A 271 10.27 -1.41 19.68
N LEU A 272 11.11 -1.52 18.65
CA LEU A 272 12.14 -2.57 18.53
C LEU A 272 13.30 -2.40 19.54
N LEU A 273 13.65 -1.15 19.87
CA LEU A 273 14.61 -0.82 20.93
C LEU A 273 14.02 -1.09 22.32
N GLY A 274 12.80 -0.58 22.60
CA GLY A 274 12.15 -0.65 23.91
C GLY A 274 11.78 -2.06 24.36
N HIS A 275 11.55 -3.00 23.44
CA HIS A 275 11.31 -4.42 23.77
C HIS A 275 12.61 -5.25 23.88
N GLY A 276 13.79 -4.62 23.84
CA GLY A 276 15.10 -5.30 23.94
C GLY A 276 15.46 -6.18 22.74
N LEU A 277 14.62 -6.24 21.70
CA LEU A 277 14.83 -7.08 20.52
C LEU A 277 16.08 -6.66 19.72
N ALA A 278 16.38 -5.36 19.70
CA ALA A 278 17.60 -4.83 19.06
C ALA A 278 18.90 -5.47 19.59
N ALA A 279 18.95 -5.86 20.87
CA ALA A 279 20.16 -6.45 21.48
C ALA A 279 20.49 -7.87 20.98
N ARG A 280 19.64 -8.47 20.13
CA ARG A 280 19.87 -9.80 19.52
C ARG A 280 19.76 -9.80 17.99
N LEU A 281 19.62 -8.64 17.35
CA LEU A 281 19.64 -8.54 15.88
C LEU A 281 21.02 -8.08 15.40
N SER A 282 21.71 -8.93 14.63
CA SER A 282 22.89 -8.51 13.87
C SER A 282 22.52 -7.38 12.91
N ALA A 283 23.45 -6.43 12.66
CA ALA A 283 23.19 -5.22 11.87
C ALA A 283 22.53 -5.51 10.49
N LYS A 284 23.05 -6.49 9.75
CA LYS A 284 22.47 -6.92 8.45
C LYS A 284 21.06 -7.51 8.56
N LEU A 285 20.74 -8.10 9.71
CA LEU A 285 19.43 -8.69 10.00
C LEU A 285 18.43 -7.58 10.39
N GLY A 286 18.90 -6.55 11.14
CA GLY A 286 18.15 -5.30 11.34
C GLY A 286 17.78 -4.61 10.02
N GLU A 287 18.74 -4.44 9.11
CA GLU A 287 18.54 -3.89 7.77
C GLU A 287 17.48 -4.68 6.98
N GLY A 288 17.59 -6.02 6.97
CA GLY A 288 16.58 -6.89 6.37
C GLY A 288 15.18 -6.74 6.98
N VAL A 289 15.06 -6.70 8.31
CA VAL A 289 13.77 -6.52 9.00
C VAL A 289 13.16 -5.15 8.69
N ILE A 290 13.96 -4.09 8.57
CA ILE A 290 13.50 -2.75 8.16
C ILE A 290 12.95 -2.77 6.72
N ASN A 291 13.65 -3.40 5.77
CA ASN A 291 13.16 -3.54 4.39
C ASN A 291 11.89 -4.44 4.30
N GLY A 292 11.82 -5.48 5.13
CA GLY A 292 10.60 -6.27 5.32
C GLY A 292 9.43 -5.42 5.85
N LEU A 293 9.68 -4.55 6.83
CA LEU A 293 8.68 -3.64 7.40
C LEU A 293 8.17 -2.61 6.38
N MET A 294 9.05 -2.06 5.54
CA MET A 294 8.63 -1.18 4.44
C MET A 294 7.80 -1.94 3.39
N THR A 295 8.11 -3.21 3.13
CA THR A 295 7.28 -4.09 2.30
C THR A 295 5.88 -4.30 2.90
N VAL A 296 5.78 -4.44 4.23
CA VAL A 296 4.49 -4.50 4.95
C VAL A 296 3.67 -3.23 4.71
N ARG A 297 4.27 -2.03 4.77
CA ARG A 297 3.55 -0.77 4.48
C ARG A 297 3.02 -0.71 3.06
N VAL A 298 3.82 -1.10 2.05
CA VAL A 298 3.37 -1.19 0.66
C VAL A 298 2.22 -2.19 0.52
N GLY A 299 2.27 -3.31 1.24
CA GLY A 299 1.19 -4.28 1.33
C GLY A 299 -0.11 -3.72 1.93
N ILE A 300 -0.03 -3.02 3.07
CA ILE A 300 -1.18 -2.40 3.73
C ILE A 300 -1.80 -1.29 2.86
N ALA A 301 -0.97 -0.42 2.26
CA ALA A 301 -1.43 0.61 1.32
C ALA A 301 -2.06 -0.01 0.07
N ALA A 302 -1.54 -1.14 -0.42
CA ALA A 302 -2.17 -1.90 -1.51
C ALA A 302 -3.55 -2.45 -1.09
N ILE A 303 -3.71 -3.02 0.11
CA ILE A 303 -5.03 -3.41 0.62
C ILE A 303 -5.97 -2.19 0.66
N ALA A 304 -5.54 -1.09 1.28
CA ALA A 304 -6.39 0.09 1.48
C ALA A 304 -6.88 0.74 0.16
N VAL A 305 -6.07 0.69 -0.90
CA VAL A 305 -6.43 1.17 -2.24
C VAL A 305 -7.31 0.18 -3.01
N ILE A 306 -7.11 -1.13 -2.85
CA ILE A 306 -7.71 -2.18 -3.71
C ILE A 306 -8.99 -2.77 -3.10
N ARG A 307 -9.13 -2.81 -1.76
CA ARG A 307 -10.25 -3.46 -1.07
C ARG A 307 -11.59 -2.84 -1.48
N PRO A 308 -12.58 -3.64 -1.94
CA PRO A 308 -13.78 -3.13 -2.59
C PRO A 308 -14.81 -2.53 -1.64
N LEU A 309 -14.73 -2.84 -0.33
CA LEU A 309 -15.46 -2.12 0.71
C LEU A 309 -14.47 -1.41 1.65
N PRO A 310 -14.85 -0.23 2.18
CA PRO A 310 -14.23 0.32 3.39
C PRO A 310 -14.31 -0.67 4.58
N TYR A 311 -13.55 -0.37 5.63
CA TYR A 311 -13.54 -1.14 6.88
C TYR A 311 -14.66 -0.63 7.80
N MET A 312 -15.64 -1.48 8.13
CA MET A 312 -16.76 -1.12 9.01
C MET A 312 -16.72 -1.95 10.31
N LEU A 313 -16.73 -3.27 10.19
CA LEU A 313 -16.78 -4.21 11.32
C LEU A 313 -15.42 -4.42 12.01
N LYS A 314 -14.30 -4.18 11.31
CA LYS A 314 -12.94 -4.42 11.82
C LYS A 314 -11.99 -3.29 11.45
N LYS A 315 -11.08 -2.94 12.35
CA LYS A 315 -9.92 -2.08 12.02
C LYS A 315 -9.05 -2.76 10.96
N GLY A 316 -8.48 -1.96 10.06
CA GLY A 316 -7.57 -2.43 9.02
C GLY A 316 -6.25 -2.99 9.60
N PRO A 317 -5.50 -3.80 8.83
CA PRO A 317 -4.27 -4.44 9.30
C PRO A 317 -3.19 -3.40 9.64
N ALA A 318 -2.60 -3.52 10.82
CA ALA A 318 -1.56 -2.63 11.31
C ALA A 318 -0.16 -3.24 11.09
N VAL A 319 0.88 -2.39 11.07
CA VAL A 319 2.28 -2.82 10.89
C VAL A 319 2.74 -3.77 12.01
N SER A 320 2.20 -3.59 13.22
CA SER A 320 2.39 -4.46 14.39
C SER A 320 2.07 -5.93 14.12
N ASP A 321 1.01 -6.19 13.33
CA ASP A 321 0.44 -7.52 13.12
C ASP A 321 1.43 -8.46 12.40
N PHE A 322 2.43 -7.89 11.74
CA PHE A 322 3.44 -8.57 10.95
C PHE A 322 4.78 -8.74 11.68
N LEU A 323 5.00 -8.03 12.81
CA LEU A 323 6.24 -8.14 13.58
C LEU A 323 6.54 -9.59 14.02
N PRO A 324 5.59 -10.41 14.52
CA PRO A 324 5.86 -11.80 14.89
C PRO A 324 6.32 -12.69 13.72
N ALA A 325 5.86 -12.39 12.49
CA ALA A 325 6.27 -13.13 11.30
C ALA A 325 7.70 -12.78 10.86
N LEU A 326 8.13 -11.53 11.05
CA LEU A 326 9.49 -11.09 10.75
C LEU A 326 10.49 -11.55 11.83
N THR A 327 10.14 -11.46 13.12
CA THR A 327 11.03 -11.91 14.22
C THR A 327 11.20 -13.42 14.27
N LYS A 328 10.21 -14.22 13.84
CA LYS A 328 10.40 -15.67 13.69
C LYS A 328 11.50 -15.98 12.67
N LEU A 329 11.44 -15.36 11.48
CA LEU A 329 12.45 -15.56 10.42
C LEU A 329 13.86 -15.20 10.91
N ALA A 330 13.99 -14.12 11.69
CA ALA A 330 15.24 -13.71 12.30
C ALA A 330 15.85 -14.79 13.21
N LYS A 331 15.01 -15.44 14.04
CA LYS A 331 15.44 -16.50 14.96
C LYS A 331 15.87 -17.77 14.22
N ASP A 332 15.11 -18.17 13.20
CA ASP A 332 15.42 -19.37 12.39
C ASP A 332 16.77 -19.18 11.64
N GLN A 333 17.06 -17.97 11.16
CA GLN A 333 18.35 -17.62 10.52
C GLN A 333 19.55 -17.70 11.46
N ASP A 334 19.42 -17.22 12.70
CA ASP A 334 20.51 -17.19 13.68
C ASP A 334 20.93 -18.61 14.10
N GLN A 335 19.95 -19.50 14.31
CA GLN A 335 20.19 -20.93 14.56
C GLN A 335 20.91 -21.63 13.40
N THR A 336 20.66 -21.21 12.15
CA THR A 336 21.29 -21.78 10.94
C THR A 336 22.76 -21.36 10.78
N LYS A 337 23.26 -20.40 11.56
CA LYS A 337 24.67 -19.97 11.58
C LYS A 337 25.47 -20.48 12.78
N GLY A 338 24.80 -21.17 13.72
CA GLY A 338 25.41 -21.79 14.90
C GLY A 338 25.70 -23.28 14.75
N GLN A 339 25.72 -23.79 13.51
CA GLN A 339 26.02 -25.17 13.12
C GLN A 339 27.06 -25.18 11.99
#